data_AF-A0A7V5U7U9-F1
#
_entry.id   AF-A0A7V5U7U9-F1
#
_cell.length_a   1.000
_cell.length_b   1.000
_cell.length_c   1.000
_cell.angle_alpha   90.00
_cell.angle_beta   90.00
_cell.angle_gamma   90.00
#
_symmetry.space_group_name_H-M   'P 1'
#
loop_
_entity.id
_entity.type
_entity.pdbx_description
1 polymer ?
#
loop_
_entity_poly.entity_id
_entity_poly.type
_entity_poly.pdbx_seq_one_letter_code
_entity_poly.pdbx_strand_id
1 'polypeptide(L)'
;MTYFDILRPPDSVMAQAESGWVGLRPAGDSWQAGDIAVEARRVADRLQVTIAAKQARLQRIRLRWLVQLQPDLRLLGDHWERGYGDLEWRGLVPERVMPWYFLAYEAAEPEGPAHGYGVRTGAAALCFWTVDASGVCLWLDVRNGGAGVELNGRSLVAAEVVARQGQAGETPFSAARALCRLLCDQPRLPRAPVYGSNNWYYAYGHGSHSSILNDARLLVSLTPLEAHRPYMVIDAGWQPEAGGPLGPISGGPYEGHNPLFPDMPGLAAAIRDIGARPGIWLRPLAAAPGEWASLLLPVERALDKSAMIGVLDPSLPEVLERVQADCQMLRGWGYDLIKHDWTACDIFGRWGFQMGATLTNSGWHFADRSRTTGEIILALYRAIRQGAGDAVVIGCNTIGHLSAGIFELQRTGDDTSGREWERTRKMGINTLA
;
A
#
# COMPACT_ATOMS: atom_id res chain seq x y z
N MET A 1 -8.49 -28.18 14.59
CA MET A 1 -7.72 -27.19 13.82
C MET A 1 -6.68 -27.72 12.82
N THR A 2 -6.86 -27.46 11.52
CA THR A 2 -5.88 -27.80 10.46
C THR A 2 -5.01 -26.60 10.11
N TYR A 3 -3.77 -26.59 10.62
CA TYR A 3 -2.72 -25.69 10.13
C TYR A 3 -2.38 -26.02 8.67
N PHE A 4 -2.33 -24.99 7.82
CA PHE A 4 -1.96 -25.15 6.42
C PHE A 4 -0.43 -25.11 6.33
N ASP A 5 0.20 -26.26 6.15
CA ASP A 5 1.64 -26.29 5.88
C ASP A 5 1.91 -25.78 4.46
N ILE A 6 2.03 -24.45 4.33
CA ILE A 6 2.33 -23.74 3.07
C ILE A 6 3.81 -23.37 2.94
N LEU A 7 4.65 -23.79 3.89
CA LEU A 7 6.11 -23.60 3.82
C LEU A 7 6.82 -24.79 3.16
N ARG A 8 6.10 -25.89 2.90
CA ARG A 8 6.54 -26.95 2.00
C ARG A 8 6.46 -26.50 0.52
N PRO A 9 7.19 -27.18 -0.38
CA PRO A 9 7.01 -27.00 -1.82
C PRO A 9 5.53 -27.07 -2.27
N PRO A 10 5.05 -26.14 -3.12
CA PRO A 10 3.69 -26.18 -3.66
C PRO A 10 3.45 -27.43 -4.53
N ASP A 11 2.22 -27.93 -4.54
CA ASP A 11 1.83 -29.11 -5.33
C ASP A 11 1.75 -28.81 -6.83
N SER A 12 1.44 -27.57 -7.20
CA SER A 12 1.53 -27.13 -8.59
C SER A 12 1.87 -25.65 -8.72
N VAL A 13 2.55 -25.33 -9.81
CA VAL A 13 2.94 -23.97 -10.18
C VAL A 13 2.51 -23.68 -11.61
N MET A 14 1.86 -22.54 -11.81
CA MET A 14 1.51 -22.01 -13.12
C MET A 14 2.10 -20.62 -13.33
N ALA A 15 2.50 -20.31 -14.56
CA ALA A 15 2.87 -18.96 -14.96
C ALA A 15 1.90 -18.46 -16.03
N GLN A 16 1.56 -17.19 -15.92
CA GLN A 16 0.90 -16.43 -16.97
C GLN A 16 1.94 -15.55 -17.64
N ALA A 17 2.17 -15.77 -18.93
CA ALA A 17 2.87 -14.83 -19.78
C ALA A 17 1.84 -14.08 -20.66
N GLU A 18 2.27 -13.08 -21.42
CA GLU A 18 1.40 -12.42 -22.41
C GLU A 18 0.84 -13.41 -23.46
N SER A 19 1.54 -14.51 -23.72
CA SER A 19 1.10 -15.60 -24.60
C SER A 19 0.05 -16.54 -23.96
N GLY A 20 -0.27 -16.37 -22.67
CA GLY A 20 -1.24 -17.18 -21.94
C GLY A 20 -0.64 -17.95 -20.76
N TRP A 21 -1.47 -18.84 -20.20
CA TRP A 21 -1.11 -19.67 -19.07
C TRP A 21 -0.32 -20.90 -19.48
N VAL A 22 0.73 -21.22 -18.74
CA VAL A 22 1.53 -22.44 -18.87
C VAL A 22 1.67 -23.12 -17.50
N GLY A 23 1.49 -24.44 -17.48
CA GLY A 23 1.81 -25.26 -16.31
C GLY A 23 3.30 -25.58 -16.30
N LEU A 24 3.96 -25.40 -15.15
CA LEU A 24 5.39 -25.65 -15.02
C LEU A 24 5.63 -27.05 -14.47
N ARG A 25 6.65 -27.72 -15.00
CA ARG A 25 7.00 -29.09 -14.59
C ARG A 25 7.91 -29.05 -13.37
N PRO A 26 7.58 -29.80 -12.29
CA PRO A 26 8.40 -29.84 -11.09
C PRO A 26 9.73 -30.57 -11.33
N ALA A 27 10.77 -30.11 -10.64
CA ALA A 27 12.10 -30.70 -10.53
C ALA A 27 12.68 -30.32 -9.15
N GLY A 28 12.36 -31.12 -8.12
CA GLY A 28 12.69 -30.79 -6.72
C GLY A 28 11.91 -29.55 -6.25
N ASP A 29 12.63 -28.57 -5.70
CA ASP A 29 12.07 -27.27 -5.25
C ASP A 29 11.96 -26.24 -6.40
N SER A 30 12.06 -26.69 -7.65
CA SER A 30 11.98 -25.83 -8.84
C SER A 30 10.93 -26.31 -9.83
N TRP A 31 10.38 -25.39 -10.62
CA TRP A 31 9.41 -25.63 -11.67
C TRP A 31 9.84 -24.89 -12.93
N GLN A 32 9.75 -25.55 -14.09
CA GLN A 32 10.21 -24.98 -15.36
C GLN A 32 9.27 -25.27 -16.52
N ALA A 33 9.17 -24.33 -17.45
CA ALA A 33 8.55 -24.51 -18.76
C ALA A 33 9.18 -23.52 -19.76
N GLY A 34 9.80 -24.02 -20.82
CA GLY A 34 10.50 -23.17 -21.79
C GLY A 34 11.64 -22.39 -21.13
N ASP A 35 11.59 -21.07 -21.20
CA ASP A 35 12.56 -20.16 -20.59
C ASP A 35 12.12 -19.61 -19.22
N ILE A 36 10.96 -20.04 -18.70
CA ILE A 36 10.42 -19.63 -17.41
C ILE A 36 10.86 -20.65 -16.34
N ALA A 37 11.42 -20.13 -15.25
CA ALA A 37 11.76 -20.89 -14.06
C ALA A 37 11.18 -20.23 -12.81
N VAL A 38 10.62 -21.05 -11.92
CA VAL A 38 10.17 -20.66 -10.58
C VAL A 38 10.83 -21.59 -9.58
N GLU A 39 11.40 -21.04 -8.53
CA GLU A 39 11.93 -21.80 -7.39
C GLU A 39 11.14 -21.41 -6.14
N ALA A 40 10.76 -22.39 -5.33
CA ALA A 40 10.12 -22.18 -4.05
C ALA A 40 10.88 -22.98 -3.00
N ARG A 41 11.90 -22.35 -2.39
CA ARG A 41 12.83 -23.01 -1.48
C ARG A 41 12.56 -22.58 -0.05
N ARG A 42 12.50 -23.53 0.87
CA ARG A 42 12.46 -23.22 2.30
C ARG A 42 13.82 -22.69 2.76
N VAL A 43 13.83 -21.47 3.28
CA VAL A 43 15.00 -20.80 3.85
C VAL A 43 14.68 -20.47 5.29
N ALA A 44 15.25 -21.21 6.24
CA ALA A 44 14.90 -21.14 7.66
C ALA A 44 13.38 -21.35 7.90
N ASP A 45 12.70 -20.33 8.39
CA ASP A 45 11.29 -20.30 8.78
C ASP A 45 10.34 -19.72 7.71
N ARG A 46 10.85 -19.53 6.49
CA ARG A 46 10.09 -18.96 5.37
C ARG A 46 10.30 -19.74 4.07
N LEU A 47 9.39 -19.56 3.13
CA LEU A 47 9.49 -20.09 1.77
C LEU A 47 9.82 -18.92 0.82
N GLN A 48 11.03 -18.90 0.29
CA GLN A 48 11.47 -17.90 -0.66
C GLN A 48 11.05 -18.31 -2.07
N VAL A 49 10.35 -17.41 -2.78
CA VAL A 49 9.89 -17.62 -4.15
C VAL A 49 10.73 -16.78 -5.09
N THR A 50 11.48 -17.44 -5.97
CA THR A 50 12.34 -16.81 -6.97
C THR A 50 11.83 -17.09 -8.38
N ILE A 51 11.81 -16.09 -9.24
CA ILE A 51 11.29 -16.17 -10.61
C ILE A 51 12.38 -15.73 -11.58
N ALA A 52 12.55 -16.45 -12.68
CA ALA A 52 13.41 -16.04 -13.78
C ALA A 52 12.72 -16.31 -15.12
N ALA A 53 12.95 -15.41 -16.08
CA ALA A 53 12.56 -15.57 -17.47
C ALA A 53 13.59 -14.87 -18.36
N LYS A 54 13.94 -15.46 -19.50
CA LYS A 54 14.91 -14.86 -20.44
C LYS A 54 14.23 -13.92 -21.44
N GLN A 55 13.09 -14.34 -21.97
CA GLN A 55 12.34 -13.68 -23.03
C GLN A 55 10.85 -13.57 -22.69
N ALA A 56 10.29 -14.52 -21.93
CA ALA A 56 8.88 -14.48 -21.56
C ALA A 56 8.53 -13.22 -20.76
N ARG A 57 7.51 -12.49 -21.24
CA ARG A 57 6.91 -11.36 -20.54
C ARG A 57 5.90 -11.86 -19.51
N LEU A 58 6.35 -11.96 -18.27
CA LEU A 58 5.58 -12.59 -17.19
C LEU A 58 4.56 -11.64 -16.59
N GLN A 59 3.34 -12.13 -16.37
CA GLN A 59 2.28 -11.40 -15.71
C GLN A 59 2.05 -11.92 -14.29
N ARG A 60 1.87 -13.23 -14.12
CA ARG A 60 1.53 -13.83 -12.82
C ARG A 60 2.18 -15.17 -12.61
N ILE A 61 2.51 -15.49 -11.36
CA ILE A 61 2.79 -16.85 -10.92
C ILE A 61 1.71 -17.28 -9.92
N ARG A 62 1.17 -18.48 -10.09
CA ARG A 62 0.27 -19.11 -9.13
C ARG A 62 0.97 -20.29 -8.49
N LEU A 63 1.09 -20.27 -7.16
CA LEU A 63 1.52 -21.40 -6.35
C LEU A 63 0.28 -22.01 -5.69
N ARG A 64 0.14 -23.34 -5.75
CA ARG A 64 -1.00 -24.06 -5.19
C ARG A 64 -0.56 -25.08 -4.16
N TRP A 65 -1.19 -25.06 -3.00
CA TRP A 65 -1.14 -26.13 -2.01
C TRP A 65 -2.51 -26.79 -1.90
N LEU A 66 -2.55 -28.10 -2.09
CA LEU A 66 -3.67 -28.96 -1.78
C LEU A 66 -3.71 -29.15 -0.26
N VAL A 67 -4.85 -28.80 0.32
CA VAL A 67 -5.10 -28.87 1.76
C VAL A 67 -6.53 -29.33 1.97
N GLN A 68 -6.75 -30.26 2.88
CA GLN A 68 -8.08 -30.64 3.31
C GLN A 68 -8.61 -29.58 4.27
N LEU A 69 -9.65 -28.86 3.85
CA LEU A 69 -10.26 -27.79 4.65
C LEU A 69 -11.46 -28.31 5.46
N GLN A 70 -11.65 -27.74 6.64
CA GLN A 70 -12.84 -27.98 7.45
C GLN A 70 -14.00 -27.08 6.98
N PRO A 71 -15.27 -27.55 7.02
CA PRO A 71 -16.43 -26.80 6.53
C PRO A 71 -16.71 -25.48 7.26
N ASP A 72 -16.29 -25.37 8.51
CA ASP A 72 -16.53 -24.24 9.42
C ASP A 72 -15.38 -23.22 9.43
N LEU A 73 -14.42 -23.36 8.51
CA LEU A 73 -13.32 -22.42 8.33
C LEU A 73 -13.82 -20.99 8.16
N ARG A 74 -13.16 -20.05 8.83
CA ARG A 74 -13.36 -18.62 8.72
C ARG A 74 -12.05 -17.94 8.40
N LEU A 75 -12.10 -17.02 7.46
CA LEU A 75 -10.96 -16.33 6.89
C LEU A 75 -11.13 -14.82 7.04
N LEU A 76 -10.12 -14.17 7.60
CA LEU A 76 -9.99 -12.71 7.62
C LEU A 76 -8.79 -12.33 6.76
N GLY A 77 -9.06 -11.69 5.64
CA GLY A 77 -8.04 -11.11 4.78
C GLY A 77 -7.96 -9.59 4.95
N ASP A 78 -6.99 -8.98 4.29
CA ASP A 78 -6.85 -7.52 4.20
C ASP A 78 -7.37 -6.97 2.86
N HIS A 79 -7.09 -5.71 2.56
CA HIS A 79 -7.27 -5.05 1.27
C HIS A 79 -5.93 -4.65 0.64
N TRP A 80 -5.97 -4.17 -0.61
CA TRP A 80 -4.75 -3.79 -1.33
C TRP A 80 -4.04 -2.58 -0.71
N GLU A 81 -4.82 -1.57 -0.32
CA GLU A 81 -4.28 -0.28 0.13
C GLU A 81 -4.88 0.22 1.45
N ARG A 82 -6.17 -0.04 1.70
CA ARG A 82 -6.92 0.30 2.92
C ARG A 82 -8.28 -0.40 2.92
N GLY A 83 -8.90 -0.52 4.09
CA GLY A 83 -10.24 -1.08 4.25
C GLY A 83 -11.36 -0.14 3.76
N TYR A 84 -12.46 -0.74 3.28
CA TYR A 84 -13.62 -0.03 2.73
C TYR A 84 -14.93 -0.37 3.45
N GLY A 85 -14.86 -0.78 4.71
CA GLY A 85 -16.04 -1.11 5.52
C GLY A 85 -16.55 -2.53 5.33
N ASP A 86 -15.71 -3.43 4.85
CA ASP A 86 -16.01 -4.81 4.43
C ASP A 86 -14.97 -5.83 4.93
N LEU A 87 -14.07 -5.44 5.85
CA LEU A 87 -13.20 -6.40 6.53
C LEU A 87 -14.04 -7.25 7.49
N GLU A 88 -14.00 -8.57 7.30
CA GLU A 88 -14.80 -9.52 8.06
C GLU A 88 -14.17 -10.91 8.08
N TRP A 89 -14.43 -11.64 9.17
CA TRP A 89 -14.30 -13.09 9.22
C TRP A 89 -15.40 -13.73 8.38
N ARG A 90 -15.03 -14.29 7.24
CA ARG A 90 -15.97 -14.87 6.29
C ARG A 90 -15.74 -16.36 6.12
N GLY A 91 -16.80 -17.10 5.81
CA GLY A 91 -16.66 -18.46 5.29
C GLY A 91 -15.94 -18.50 3.94
N LEU A 92 -15.82 -19.71 3.40
CA LEU A 92 -15.14 -19.96 2.14
C LEU A 92 -15.85 -19.28 0.96
N VAL A 93 -15.12 -18.43 0.24
CA VAL A 93 -15.53 -17.82 -1.04
C VAL A 93 -14.34 -17.96 -1.99
N PRO A 94 -14.34 -18.94 -2.91
CA PRO A 94 -13.19 -19.27 -3.76
C PRO A 94 -12.60 -18.08 -4.53
N GLU A 95 -13.45 -17.15 -4.96
CA GLU A 95 -13.08 -15.97 -5.75
C GLU A 95 -12.61 -14.79 -4.89
N ARG A 96 -12.71 -14.87 -3.56
CA ARG A 96 -12.32 -13.78 -2.66
C ARG A 96 -10.80 -13.58 -2.72
N VAL A 97 -10.42 -12.38 -3.14
CA VAL A 97 -9.03 -11.90 -3.14
C VAL A 97 -8.71 -11.41 -1.73
N MET A 98 -7.65 -11.97 -1.13
CA MET A 98 -7.12 -11.53 0.16
C MET A 98 -5.66 -11.08 -0.04
N PRO A 99 -5.42 -9.79 -0.29
CA PRO A 99 -4.08 -9.24 -0.47
C PRO A 99 -3.18 -9.49 0.74
N TRP A 100 -1.89 -9.73 0.46
CA TRP A 100 -0.78 -9.80 1.41
C TRP A 100 -0.79 -10.95 2.40
N TYR A 101 -1.83 -11.07 3.21
CA TYR A 101 -1.96 -12.05 4.27
C TYR A 101 -3.42 -12.36 4.57
N PHE A 102 -3.65 -13.45 5.27
CA PHE A 102 -4.93 -13.78 5.87
C PHE A 102 -4.72 -14.56 7.17
N LEU A 103 -5.72 -14.48 8.04
CA LEU A 103 -5.86 -15.32 9.21
C LEU A 103 -6.95 -16.37 8.96
N ALA A 104 -6.79 -17.53 9.58
CA ALA A 104 -7.76 -18.62 9.53
C ALA A 104 -8.09 -19.10 10.94
N TYR A 105 -9.37 -19.29 11.24
CA TYR A 105 -9.84 -20.00 12.43
C TYR A 105 -11.00 -20.95 12.10
N GLU A 106 -11.18 -21.98 12.91
CA GLU A 106 -12.30 -22.93 12.80
C GLU A 106 -13.41 -22.49 13.77
N ALA A 107 -14.60 -22.16 13.24
CA ALA A 107 -15.67 -21.59 14.06
C ALA A 107 -16.31 -22.59 15.05
N ALA A 108 -16.17 -23.89 14.80
CA ALA A 108 -16.62 -24.94 15.72
C ALA A 108 -15.72 -25.06 16.96
N GLU A 109 -14.54 -24.44 16.94
CA GLU A 109 -13.63 -24.33 18.09
C GLU A 109 -13.46 -22.84 18.46
N PRO A 110 -14.42 -22.19 19.17
CA PRO A 110 -14.34 -20.75 19.47
C PRO A 110 -13.12 -20.33 20.30
N GLU A 111 -12.55 -21.26 21.08
CA GLU A 111 -11.29 -21.09 21.82
C GLU A 111 -10.07 -21.67 21.07
N GLY A 112 -10.30 -22.15 19.84
CA GLY A 112 -9.30 -22.67 18.94
C GLY A 112 -8.34 -21.57 18.49
N PRO A 113 -7.08 -21.94 18.15
CA PRO A 113 -6.11 -20.95 17.69
C PRO A 113 -6.59 -20.20 16.45
N ALA A 114 -6.02 -19.02 16.20
CA ALA A 114 -6.05 -18.41 14.86
C ALA A 114 -4.67 -18.60 14.21
N HIS A 115 -4.65 -19.16 13.00
CA HIS A 115 -3.45 -19.35 12.20
C HIS A 115 -3.26 -18.17 11.25
N GLY A 116 -2.01 -17.85 10.92
CA GLY A 116 -1.68 -16.74 10.05
C GLY A 116 -0.82 -17.15 8.87
N TYR A 117 -1.09 -16.56 7.71
CA TYR A 117 -0.39 -16.85 6.46
C TYR A 117 -0.19 -15.56 5.70
N GLY A 118 0.99 -15.33 5.14
CA GLY A 118 1.21 -14.12 4.36
C GLY A 118 2.55 -14.06 3.68
N VAL A 119 2.76 -12.97 2.96
CA VAL A 119 4.03 -12.63 2.32
C VAL A 119 4.71 -11.54 3.14
N ARG A 120 6.02 -11.60 3.35
CA ARG A 120 6.77 -10.55 4.06
C ARG A 120 6.68 -9.20 3.34
N THR A 121 6.81 -8.12 4.11
CA THR A 121 6.80 -6.76 3.58
C THR A 121 7.99 -6.55 2.65
N GLY A 122 7.88 -5.63 1.69
CA GLY A 122 8.94 -5.39 0.71
C GLY A 122 9.05 -6.42 -0.40
N ALA A 123 8.02 -7.24 -0.61
CA ALA A 123 7.93 -8.16 -1.74
C ALA A 123 8.05 -7.42 -3.08
N ALA A 124 8.73 -8.06 -4.04
CA ALA A 124 8.86 -7.53 -5.40
C ALA A 124 7.66 -7.87 -6.29
N ALA A 125 6.64 -8.59 -5.78
CA ALA A 125 5.38 -8.84 -6.45
C ALA A 125 4.21 -8.30 -5.62
N LEU A 126 3.10 -7.97 -6.29
CA LEU A 126 1.84 -7.66 -5.63
C LEU A 126 1.13 -9.00 -5.37
N CYS A 127 1.02 -9.39 -4.10
CA CYS A 127 0.63 -10.74 -3.72
C CYS A 127 -0.79 -10.80 -3.15
N PHE A 128 -1.54 -11.83 -3.54
CA PHE A 128 -2.83 -12.12 -2.91
C PHE A 128 -3.09 -13.62 -2.79
N TRP A 129 -3.97 -13.95 -1.86
CA TRP A 129 -4.38 -15.30 -1.54
C TRP A 129 -5.81 -15.55 -2.00
N THR A 130 -6.07 -16.79 -2.42
CA THR A 130 -7.43 -17.32 -2.59
C THR A 130 -7.49 -18.70 -1.94
N VAL A 131 -8.64 -19.04 -1.36
CA VAL A 131 -8.85 -20.32 -0.69
C VAL A 131 -10.14 -20.93 -1.23
N ASP A 132 -10.07 -22.17 -1.70
CA ASP A 132 -11.22 -22.93 -2.19
C ASP A 132 -11.29 -24.30 -1.48
N ALA A 133 -12.30 -25.11 -1.81
CA ALA A 133 -12.57 -26.36 -1.11
C ALA A 133 -11.43 -27.39 -1.16
N SER A 134 -10.47 -27.22 -2.08
CA SER A 134 -9.34 -28.12 -2.29
C SER A 134 -8.00 -27.51 -1.83
N GLY A 135 -7.99 -26.33 -1.22
CA GLY A 135 -6.77 -25.75 -0.62
C GLY A 135 -6.53 -24.27 -0.91
N VAL A 136 -5.26 -23.88 -0.91
CA VAL A 136 -4.81 -22.48 -0.86
C VAL A 136 -3.96 -22.14 -2.10
N CYS A 137 -4.21 -20.98 -2.70
CA CYS A 137 -3.37 -20.41 -3.74
C CYS A 137 -2.70 -19.12 -3.25
N LEU A 138 -1.41 -18.97 -3.58
CA LEU A 138 -0.74 -17.67 -3.62
C LEU A 138 -0.60 -17.23 -5.08
N TRP A 139 -1.03 -16.00 -5.35
CA TRP A 139 -0.85 -15.34 -6.63
C TRP A 139 0.19 -14.24 -6.48
N LEU A 140 1.26 -14.30 -7.26
CA LEU A 140 2.29 -13.28 -7.35
C LEU A 140 2.04 -12.52 -8.65
N ASP A 141 1.53 -11.30 -8.56
CA ASP A 141 1.39 -10.41 -9.70
C ASP A 141 2.72 -9.66 -9.92
N VAL A 142 3.43 -10.08 -10.97
CA VAL A 142 4.74 -9.56 -11.34
C VAL A 142 4.65 -8.60 -12.53
N ARG A 143 3.44 -8.22 -12.94
CA ARG A 143 3.25 -7.31 -14.08
C ARG A 143 4.01 -6.00 -13.91
N ASN A 144 4.42 -5.45 -15.04
CA ASN A 144 4.84 -4.06 -15.18
C ASN A 144 3.64 -3.25 -15.68
N GLY A 145 2.98 -2.52 -14.78
CA GLY A 145 1.70 -1.88 -15.04
C GLY A 145 0.63 -2.92 -15.41
N GLY A 146 0.05 -2.77 -16.60
CA GLY A 146 -0.92 -3.69 -17.18
C GLY A 146 -0.34 -4.81 -18.05
N ALA A 147 0.99 -4.84 -18.25
CA ALA A 147 1.69 -5.73 -19.18
C ALA A 147 2.64 -6.69 -18.46
N GLY A 148 3.21 -7.66 -19.20
CA GLY A 148 4.20 -8.57 -18.62
C GLY A 148 5.54 -7.87 -18.35
N VAL A 149 6.20 -8.21 -17.23
CA VAL A 149 7.56 -7.75 -16.91
C VAL A 149 8.60 -8.43 -17.78
N GLU A 150 9.62 -7.69 -18.19
CA GLU A 150 10.75 -8.17 -19.00
C GLU A 150 11.98 -8.44 -18.10
N LEU A 151 12.05 -9.63 -17.48
CA LEU A 151 13.16 -9.95 -16.58
C LEU A 151 14.53 -10.06 -17.28
N ASN A 152 14.57 -10.34 -18.58
CA ASN A 152 15.81 -10.36 -19.39
C ASN A 152 16.93 -11.24 -18.78
N GLY A 153 16.56 -12.38 -18.21
CA GLY A 153 17.47 -13.32 -17.56
C GLY A 153 17.80 -12.98 -16.10
N ARG A 154 17.30 -11.86 -15.56
CA ARG A 154 17.39 -11.52 -14.14
C ARG A 154 16.59 -12.53 -13.30
N SER A 155 17.19 -12.94 -12.19
CA SER A 155 16.51 -13.70 -11.15
C SER A 155 15.88 -12.72 -10.15
N LEU A 156 14.57 -12.83 -9.97
CA LEU A 156 13.76 -11.97 -9.10
C LEU A 156 13.35 -12.76 -7.86
N VAL A 157 13.78 -12.32 -6.68
CA VAL A 157 13.15 -12.76 -5.42
C VAL A 157 11.81 -12.06 -5.31
N ALA A 158 10.74 -12.74 -5.69
CA ALA A 158 9.43 -12.15 -5.88
C ALA A 158 8.68 -11.95 -4.56
N ALA A 159 8.78 -12.93 -3.66
CA ALA A 159 8.11 -12.94 -2.37
C ALA A 159 8.82 -13.87 -1.40
N GLU A 160 8.69 -13.59 -0.10
CA GLU A 160 9.00 -14.52 0.97
C GLU A 160 7.72 -14.84 1.73
N VAL A 161 7.29 -16.10 1.70
CA VAL A 161 6.06 -16.57 2.37
C VAL A 161 6.38 -16.98 3.80
N VAL A 162 5.53 -16.55 4.73
CA VAL A 162 5.54 -16.95 6.14
C VAL A 162 4.21 -17.57 6.52
N ALA A 163 4.27 -18.50 7.47
CA ALA A 163 3.11 -19.10 8.08
C ALA A 163 3.33 -19.21 9.58
N ARG A 164 2.26 -19.00 10.32
CA ARG A 164 2.26 -19.00 11.78
C ARG A 164 1.15 -19.89 12.28
N GLN A 165 1.54 -20.94 12.98
CA GLN A 165 0.60 -21.72 13.76
C GLN A 165 0.22 -20.95 15.02
N GLY A 166 -1.08 -20.78 15.22
CA GLY A 166 -1.64 -20.18 16.42
C GLY A 166 -1.49 -21.08 17.64
N GLN A 167 -1.59 -20.49 18.83
CA GLN A 167 -1.54 -21.21 20.10
C GLN A 167 -2.94 -21.36 20.71
N ALA A 168 -3.15 -22.43 21.49
CA ALA A 168 -4.41 -22.61 22.22
C ALA A 168 -4.63 -21.46 23.21
N GLY A 169 -5.87 -20.96 23.30
CA GLY A 169 -6.21 -19.80 24.14
C GLY A 169 -5.70 -18.45 23.63
N GLU A 170 -5.05 -18.40 22.47
CA GLU A 170 -4.64 -17.14 21.84
C GLU A 170 -5.84 -16.46 21.17
N THR A 171 -6.04 -15.16 21.46
CA THR A 171 -7.10 -14.40 20.78
C THR A 171 -6.73 -14.15 19.30
N PRO A 172 -7.72 -14.05 18.38
CA PRO A 172 -7.45 -13.74 16.98
C PRO A 172 -6.64 -12.45 16.79
N PHE A 173 -6.88 -11.44 17.62
CA PHE A 173 -6.09 -10.20 17.62
C PHE A 173 -4.62 -10.42 18.01
N SER A 174 -4.36 -11.27 19.01
CA SER A 174 -2.99 -11.61 19.40
C SER A 174 -2.27 -12.39 18.30
N ALA A 175 -2.98 -13.32 17.65
CA ALA A 175 -2.47 -14.06 16.50
C ALA A 175 -2.16 -13.14 15.31
N ALA A 176 -3.05 -12.18 15.01
CA ALA A 176 -2.84 -11.14 13.99
C ALA A 176 -1.57 -10.33 14.28
N ARG A 177 -1.42 -9.81 15.51
CA ARG A 177 -0.22 -9.06 15.91
C ARG A 177 1.05 -9.87 15.78
N ALA A 178 1.01 -11.16 16.16
CA ALA A 178 2.15 -12.04 16.05
C ALA A 178 2.48 -12.37 14.58
N LEU A 179 1.48 -12.53 13.70
CA LEU A 179 1.68 -12.63 12.26
C LEU A 179 2.33 -11.35 11.70
N CYS A 180 1.83 -10.16 12.03
CA CYS A 180 2.40 -8.90 11.53
C CYS A 180 3.88 -8.71 11.90
N ARG A 181 4.32 -9.20 13.07
CA ARG A 181 5.75 -9.24 13.44
C ARG A 181 6.59 -10.17 12.56
N LEU A 182 6.00 -11.25 12.05
CA LEU A 182 6.66 -12.16 11.09
C LEU A 182 6.68 -11.58 9.68
N LEU A 183 5.64 -10.82 9.30
CA LEU A 183 5.55 -10.16 8.00
C LEU A 183 6.59 -9.03 7.87
N CYS A 184 6.83 -8.25 8.94
CA CYS A 184 7.79 -7.14 8.95
C CYS A 184 8.80 -7.29 10.08
N ASP A 185 10.05 -7.62 9.75
CA ASP A 185 11.14 -7.81 10.71
C ASP A 185 11.73 -6.50 11.25
N GLN A 186 11.76 -5.47 10.41
CA GLN A 186 12.29 -4.15 10.74
C GLN A 186 11.21 -3.08 10.56
N PRO A 187 10.13 -3.11 11.36
CA PRO A 187 9.10 -2.10 11.27
C PRO A 187 9.69 -0.74 11.65
N ARG A 188 9.42 0.27 10.83
CA ARG A 188 9.72 1.65 11.18
C ARG A 188 8.56 2.19 12.01
N LEU A 189 8.75 2.30 13.31
CA LEU A 189 7.73 2.79 14.22
C LEU A 189 7.95 4.27 14.57
N PRO A 190 6.89 5.04 14.81
CA PRO A 190 7.04 6.41 15.27
C PRO A 190 7.72 6.42 16.66
N ARG A 191 8.62 7.39 16.88
CA ARG A 191 9.38 7.52 18.15
C ARG A 191 8.51 7.92 19.35
N ALA A 192 7.30 8.39 19.09
CA ALA A 192 6.31 8.83 20.07
C ALA A 192 4.89 8.65 19.50
N PRO A 193 3.83 8.63 20.32
CA PRO A 193 2.46 8.62 19.85
C PRO A 193 2.19 9.73 18.82
N VAL A 194 1.58 9.37 17.69
CA VAL A 194 1.17 10.32 16.66
C VAL A 194 -0.34 10.48 16.73
N TYR A 195 -0.77 11.69 17.05
CA TYR A 195 -2.17 12.08 17.16
C TYR A 195 -2.31 13.55 16.76
N GLY A 196 -3.51 13.99 16.40
CA GLY A 196 -3.70 15.37 15.94
C GLY A 196 -4.97 15.59 15.14
N SER A 197 -4.99 16.68 14.39
CA SER A 197 -6.08 17.07 13.49
C SER A 197 -5.60 17.07 12.04
N ASN A 198 -6.50 16.72 11.13
CA ASN A 198 -6.35 16.85 9.69
C ASN A 198 -7.60 17.57 9.16
N ASN A 199 -7.41 18.68 8.45
CA ASN A 199 -8.52 19.54 8.04
C ASN A 199 -9.37 19.00 6.87
N TRP A 200 -8.95 17.93 6.19
CA TRP A 200 -9.74 17.30 5.12
C TRP A 200 -11.14 16.90 5.58
N TYR A 201 -11.23 16.32 6.77
CA TYR A 201 -12.45 15.68 7.28
C TYR A 201 -13.60 16.66 7.64
N TYR A 202 -13.37 17.97 7.55
CA TYR A 202 -14.45 18.98 7.66
C TYR A 202 -14.36 20.09 6.62
N ALA A 203 -13.14 20.49 6.21
CA ALA A 203 -12.92 21.60 5.29
C ALA A 203 -12.86 21.18 3.82
N TYR A 204 -12.53 19.92 3.50
CA TYR A 204 -12.49 19.37 2.13
C TYR A 204 -11.75 20.27 1.12
N GLY A 205 -10.60 20.79 1.53
CA GLY A 205 -9.74 21.64 0.72
C GLY A 205 -10.09 23.14 0.70
N HIS A 206 -11.07 23.56 1.50
CA HIS A 206 -11.38 24.97 1.72
C HIS A 206 -10.77 25.47 3.04
N GLY A 207 -9.46 25.75 3.01
CA GLY A 207 -8.71 26.29 4.15
C GLY A 207 -7.89 27.54 3.78
N SER A 208 -7.32 28.18 4.79
CA SER A 208 -6.40 29.30 4.65
C SER A 208 -5.38 29.30 5.78
N HIS A 209 -4.33 30.12 5.65
CA HIS A 209 -3.37 30.36 6.73
C HIS A 209 -4.07 30.67 8.07
N SER A 210 -5.05 31.58 8.07
CA SER A 210 -5.77 31.96 9.30
C SER A 210 -6.65 30.85 9.85
N SER A 211 -7.29 30.05 8.99
CA SER A 211 -8.09 28.91 9.46
C SER A 211 -7.20 27.86 10.13
N ILE A 212 -6.07 27.50 9.53
CA ILE A 212 -5.13 26.53 10.09
C ILE A 212 -4.59 26.97 11.46
N LEU A 213 -4.28 28.25 11.66
CA LEU A 213 -3.87 28.74 12.97
C LEU A 213 -5.00 28.66 14.01
N ASN A 214 -6.24 28.89 13.62
CA ASN A 214 -7.39 28.69 14.51
C ASN A 214 -7.57 27.22 14.87
N ASP A 215 -7.42 26.32 13.90
CA ASP A 215 -7.49 24.87 14.10
C ASP A 215 -6.38 24.39 15.04
N ALA A 216 -5.15 24.91 14.88
CA ALA A 216 -4.04 24.61 15.77
C ALA A 216 -4.31 25.07 17.21
N ARG A 217 -4.85 26.28 17.41
CA ARG A 217 -5.21 26.77 18.75
C ARG A 217 -6.30 25.92 19.39
N LEU A 218 -7.32 25.55 18.63
CA LEU A 218 -8.38 24.67 19.11
C LEU A 218 -7.82 23.29 19.49
N LEU A 219 -7.02 22.69 18.60
CA LEU A 219 -6.37 21.40 18.84
C LEU A 219 -5.53 21.44 20.11
N VAL A 220 -4.68 22.44 20.28
CA VAL A 220 -3.86 22.58 21.50
C VAL A 220 -4.73 22.77 22.74
N SER A 221 -5.82 23.54 22.67
CA SER A 221 -6.72 23.75 23.81
C SER A 221 -7.45 22.47 24.27
N LEU A 222 -7.59 21.49 23.37
CA LEU A 222 -8.28 20.22 23.63
C LEU A 222 -7.32 19.06 23.93
N THR A 223 -6.01 19.27 23.85
CA THR A 223 -5.02 18.19 23.97
C THR A 223 -4.20 18.33 25.25
N PRO A 224 -3.69 17.21 25.80
CA PRO A 224 -2.82 17.26 26.97
C PRO A 224 -1.60 18.12 26.69
N LEU A 225 -1.21 18.96 27.65
CA LEU A 225 0.00 19.80 27.54
C LEU A 225 1.30 18.99 27.77
N GLU A 226 1.19 17.69 28.04
CA GLU A 226 2.30 16.80 28.40
C GLU A 226 3.08 16.26 27.18
N ALA A 227 4.10 15.44 27.45
CA ALA A 227 5.32 15.13 26.70
C ALA A 227 5.31 15.05 25.16
N HIS A 228 4.16 14.86 24.49
CA HIS A 228 4.05 14.73 23.04
C HIS A 228 3.01 15.70 22.50
N ARG A 229 3.42 16.63 21.64
CA ARG A 229 2.52 17.63 21.04
C ARG A 229 1.73 17.05 19.87
N PRO A 230 0.45 17.46 19.67
CA PRO A 230 -0.37 16.96 18.58
C PRO A 230 0.10 17.51 17.23
N TYR A 231 -0.18 16.80 16.14
CA TYR A 231 0.06 17.31 14.78
C TYR A 231 -1.13 18.10 14.25
N MET A 232 -0.87 19.27 13.69
CA MET A 232 -1.83 19.98 12.84
C MET A 232 -1.45 19.71 11.39
N VAL A 233 -2.20 18.83 10.72
CA VAL A 233 -1.95 18.44 9.33
C VAL A 233 -2.76 19.30 8.38
N ILE A 234 -2.07 20.05 7.53
CA ILE A 234 -2.63 20.80 6.41
C ILE A 234 -2.81 19.83 5.24
N ASP A 235 -4.05 19.48 4.94
CA ASP A 235 -4.41 18.59 3.83
C ASP A 235 -4.50 19.35 2.48
N ALA A 236 -4.94 18.68 1.42
CA ALA A 236 -5.06 19.25 0.08
C ALA A 236 -5.76 20.62 0.06
N GLY A 237 -5.41 21.50 -0.89
CA GLY A 237 -5.91 22.87 -1.01
C GLY A 237 -4.89 23.97 -0.73
N TRP A 238 -3.68 23.65 -0.28
CA TRP A 238 -2.59 24.63 -0.09
C TRP A 238 -1.70 24.81 -1.33
N GLN A 239 -1.75 23.86 -2.27
CA GLN A 239 -0.88 23.80 -3.45
C GLN A 239 -1.06 25.01 -4.36
N PRO A 240 -0.03 25.39 -5.16
CA PRO A 240 -0.12 26.48 -6.13
C PRO A 240 -1.32 26.37 -7.07
N GLU A 241 -1.59 25.16 -7.59
CA GLU A 241 -2.66 24.90 -8.55
C GLU A 241 -3.92 24.29 -7.91
N ALA A 242 -4.21 24.64 -6.66
CA ALA A 242 -5.47 24.25 -6.02
C ALA A 242 -6.67 24.80 -6.82
N GLY A 243 -7.61 23.93 -7.19
CA GLY A 243 -8.82 24.32 -7.95
C GLY A 243 -8.85 23.94 -9.43
N GLY A 244 -7.98 23.03 -9.89
CA GLY A 244 -8.06 22.41 -11.21
C GLY A 244 -9.37 21.63 -11.45
N PRO A 245 -9.53 20.87 -12.56
CA PRO A 245 -10.77 20.14 -12.86
C PRO A 245 -11.17 19.10 -11.80
N LEU A 246 -10.23 18.67 -10.95
CA LEU A 246 -10.48 17.82 -9.77
C LEU A 246 -10.62 18.61 -8.46
N GLY A 247 -10.70 19.94 -8.52
CA GLY A 247 -10.80 20.83 -7.39
C GLY A 247 -9.50 20.92 -6.57
N PRO A 248 -9.60 20.99 -5.22
CA PRO A 248 -8.45 21.24 -4.34
C PRO A 248 -7.45 20.08 -4.24
N ILE A 249 -7.69 18.95 -4.92
CA ILE A 249 -6.86 17.73 -4.90
C ILE A 249 -5.85 17.70 -6.06
N SER A 250 -5.69 18.82 -6.76
CA SER A 250 -4.67 18.99 -7.80
C SER A 250 -3.30 19.02 -7.11
N GLY A 251 -2.37 18.19 -7.57
CA GLY A 251 -1.07 18.02 -6.93
C GLY A 251 -0.03 19.02 -7.43
N GLY A 252 1.18 18.55 -7.75
CA GLY A 252 2.32 19.41 -8.12
C GLY A 252 2.06 20.32 -9.34
N PRO A 253 3.00 21.24 -9.66
CA PRO A 253 4.34 21.31 -9.09
C PRO A 253 4.34 21.92 -7.68
N TYR A 254 5.18 21.37 -6.80
CA TYR A 254 5.35 21.86 -5.42
C TYR A 254 6.43 22.94 -5.35
N GLU A 255 6.27 24.02 -6.12
CA GLU A 255 7.26 25.12 -6.19
C GLU A 255 6.87 26.34 -5.34
N GLY A 256 5.78 26.23 -4.58
CA GLY A 256 5.30 27.34 -3.74
C GLY A 256 3.95 27.03 -3.11
N HIS A 257 3.10 28.05 -3.06
CA HIS A 257 1.79 28.01 -2.41
C HIS A 257 0.78 28.85 -3.19
N ASN A 258 -0.50 28.70 -2.89
CA ASN A 258 -1.51 29.63 -3.41
C ASN A 258 -1.68 30.88 -2.51
N PRO A 259 -2.45 31.90 -2.94
CA PRO A 259 -2.63 33.14 -2.18
C PRO A 259 -3.25 33.00 -0.79
N LEU A 260 -3.96 31.89 -0.49
CA LEU A 260 -4.53 31.63 0.84
C LEU A 260 -3.48 31.14 1.83
N PHE A 261 -2.30 30.74 1.35
CA PHE A 261 -1.19 30.20 2.13
C PHE A 261 0.13 30.93 1.82
N PRO A 262 0.20 32.27 2.02
CA PRO A 262 1.25 33.12 1.45
C PRO A 262 2.69 32.90 1.99
N ASP A 263 2.85 32.10 3.05
CA ASP A 263 4.14 31.80 3.67
C ASP A 263 4.04 30.45 4.40
N MET A 264 4.48 29.37 3.75
CA MET A 264 4.42 28.02 4.30
C MET A 264 5.45 27.77 5.42
N PRO A 265 6.73 28.20 5.29
CA PRO A 265 7.67 28.18 6.41
C PRO A 265 7.18 28.96 7.64
N GLY A 266 6.67 30.17 7.45
CA GLY A 266 6.11 30.99 8.53
C GLY A 266 4.89 30.34 9.18
N LEU A 267 4.01 29.72 8.39
CA LEU A 267 2.87 28.95 8.92
C LEU A 267 3.33 27.74 9.76
N ALA A 268 4.34 27.00 9.32
CA ALA A 268 4.90 25.88 10.08
C ALA A 268 5.50 26.35 11.43
N ALA A 269 6.21 27.48 11.43
CA ALA A 269 6.73 28.10 12.65
C ALA A 269 5.61 28.55 13.59
N ALA A 270 4.57 29.22 13.06
CA ALA A 270 3.43 29.68 13.86
C ALA A 270 2.62 28.52 14.48
N ILE A 271 2.44 27.40 13.76
CA ILE A 271 1.84 26.17 14.32
C ILE A 271 2.66 25.66 15.51
N ARG A 272 4.00 25.70 15.38
CA ARG A 272 4.92 25.29 16.43
C ARG A 272 4.86 26.20 17.66
N ASP A 273 4.80 27.51 17.45
CA ASP A 273 4.68 28.51 18.53
C ASP A 273 3.36 28.38 19.30
N ILE A 274 2.27 27.96 18.63
CA ILE A 274 1.00 27.63 19.28
C ILE A 274 1.11 26.37 20.17
N GLY A 275 2.12 25.52 19.93
CA GLY A 275 2.35 24.29 20.68
C GLY A 275 1.90 23.01 19.97
N ALA A 276 1.61 23.07 18.67
CA ALA A 276 1.36 21.89 17.83
C ALA A 276 2.57 21.55 16.96
N ARG A 277 2.54 20.39 16.29
CA ARG A 277 3.56 19.98 15.32
C ARG A 277 3.02 20.15 13.91
N PRO A 278 3.73 20.84 13.01
CA PRO A 278 3.25 21.06 11.65
C PRO A 278 3.31 19.76 10.83
N GLY A 279 2.21 19.41 10.17
CA GLY A 279 2.13 18.36 9.17
C GLY A 279 1.54 18.86 7.86
N ILE A 280 1.88 18.22 6.74
CA ILE A 280 1.46 18.66 5.41
C ILE A 280 1.21 17.50 4.45
N TRP A 281 0.21 17.66 3.58
CA TRP A 281 -0.17 16.69 2.56
C TRP A 281 0.49 16.96 1.20
N LEU A 282 0.83 15.91 0.45
CA LEU A 282 1.16 15.95 -0.98
C LEU A 282 0.60 14.73 -1.75
N ARG A 283 0.44 14.90 -3.07
CA ARG A 283 0.19 13.88 -4.08
C ARG A 283 1.42 13.81 -4.99
N PRO A 284 2.39 12.93 -4.69
CA PRO A 284 3.73 13.00 -5.25
C PRO A 284 3.81 12.72 -6.76
N LEU A 285 2.81 12.03 -7.33
CA LEU A 285 2.83 11.66 -8.75
C LEU A 285 1.95 12.54 -9.64
N ALA A 286 1.22 13.52 -9.10
CA ALA A 286 0.47 14.44 -9.95
C ALA A 286 1.44 15.34 -10.71
N ALA A 287 1.33 15.30 -12.04
CA ALA A 287 2.14 16.11 -12.93
C ALA A 287 1.57 17.53 -13.07
N ALA A 288 2.47 18.48 -13.34
CA ALA A 288 2.09 19.84 -13.70
C ALA A 288 1.38 19.87 -15.07
N PRO A 289 0.52 20.86 -15.35
CA PRO A 289 0.03 21.11 -16.69
C PRO A 289 1.19 21.34 -17.68
N GLY A 290 1.12 20.69 -18.84
CA GLY A 290 2.16 20.82 -19.88
C GLY A 290 3.42 19.99 -19.63
N GLU A 291 3.41 19.10 -18.64
CA GLU A 291 4.51 18.15 -18.42
C GLU A 291 4.83 17.33 -19.67
N TRP A 292 6.10 16.95 -19.83
CA TRP A 292 6.57 16.15 -20.95
C TRP A 292 5.89 14.79 -20.97
N ALA A 293 5.27 14.42 -22.09
CA ALA A 293 4.57 13.14 -22.23
C ALA A 293 5.46 11.91 -21.94
N SER A 294 6.77 12.02 -22.15
CA SER A 294 7.73 10.96 -21.83
C SER A 294 7.90 10.69 -20.33
N LEU A 295 7.49 11.63 -19.47
CA LEU A 295 7.52 11.49 -18.02
C LEU A 295 6.19 10.97 -17.46
N LEU A 296 5.17 10.78 -18.29
CA LEU A 296 3.82 10.48 -17.86
C LEU A 296 3.44 9.03 -18.09
N LEU A 297 2.68 8.49 -17.14
CA LEU A 297 1.95 7.26 -17.31
C LEU A 297 0.83 7.45 -18.36
N PRO A 298 0.53 6.41 -19.16
CA PRO A 298 -0.58 6.44 -20.11
C PRO A 298 -1.92 6.63 -19.41
N VAL A 299 -2.83 7.40 -20.02
CA VAL A 299 -4.15 7.70 -19.45
C VAL A 299 -5.07 6.47 -19.50
N GLU A 300 -4.84 5.55 -20.44
CA GLU A 300 -5.61 4.33 -20.66
C GLU A 300 -5.57 3.36 -19.48
N ARG A 301 -4.60 3.52 -18.56
CA ARG A 301 -4.58 2.78 -17.29
C ARG A 301 -5.76 3.14 -16.37
N ALA A 302 -6.28 4.37 -16.50
CA ALA A 302 -7.26 4.96 -15.60
C ALA A 302 -8.69 4.53 -15.95
N LEU A 303 -9.38 3.95 -14.98
CA LEU A 303 -10.84 3.79 -15.01
C LEU A 303 -11.55 4.85 -14.18
N ASP A 304 -10.94 5.24 -13.06
CA ASP A 304 -11.50 6.27 -12.20
C ASP A 304 -11.14 7.66 -12.75
N LYS A 305 -12.14 8.55 -12.81
CA LYS A 305 -11.98 9.93 -13.30
C LYS A 305 -10.91 10.70 -12.53
N SER A 306 -10.73 10.38 -11.24
CA SER A 306 -9.74 11.05 -10.40
C SER A 306 -8.29 10.68 -10.72
N ALA A 307 -8.07 9.58 -11.44
CA ALA A 307 -6.78 9.17 -11.99
C ALA A 307 -6.57 9.58 -13.47
N MET A 308 -7.59 10.19 -14.11
CA MET A 308 -7.53 10.72 -15.48
C MET A 308 -6.86 12.10 -15.52
N ILE A 309 -5.66 12.19 -14.96
CA ILE A 309 -4.79 13.37 -15.00
C ILE A 309 -3.40 12.96 -15.51
N GLY A 310 -2.55 13.97 -15.75
CA GLY A 310 -1.11 13.72 -15.89
C GLY A 310 -0.56 13.10 -14.61
N VAL A 311 0.00 11.89 -14.72
CA VAL A 311 0.64 11.20 -13.59
C VAL A 311 2.06 10.86 -13.99
N LEU A 312 3.02 11.30 -13.19
CA LEU A 312 4.44 11.03 -13.39
C LEU A 312 4.73 9.53 -13.30
N ASP A 313 5.65 9.03 -14.12
CA ASP A 313 6.10 7.64 -14.14
C ASP A 313 7.20 7.40 -13.09
N PRO A 314 6.91 6.77 -11.93
CA PRO A 314 7.91 6.54 -10.88
C PRO A 314 8.97 5.49 -11.24
N SER A 315 8.91 4.91 -12.44
CA SER A 315 9.99 4.07 -12.95
C SER A 315 11.17 4.91 -13.47
N LEU A 316 10.98 6.21 -13.72
CA LEU A 316 12.03 7.08 -14.21
C LEU A 316 12.87 7.68 -13.05
N PRO A 317 14.20 7.63 -13.10
CA PRO A 317 15.06 8.22 -12.08
C PRO A 317 14.77 9.70 -11.81
N GLU A 318 14.56 10.50 -12.85
CA GLU A 318 14.26 11.93 -12.75
C GLU A 318 12.95 12.21 -12.01
N VAL A 319 11.96 11.32 -12.12
CA VAL A 319 10.70 11.41 -11.36
C VAL A 319 10.95 11.09 -9.88
N LEU A 320 11.76 10.06 -9.58
CA LEU A 320 12.14 9.73 -8.20
C LEU A 320 12.93 10.86 -7.53
N GLU A 321 13.86 11.48 -8.26
CA GLU A 321 14.62 12.65 -7.80
C GLU A 321 13.71 13.84 -7.49
N ARG A 322 12.71 14.11 -8.35
CA ARG A 322 11.72 15.15 -8.11
C ARG A 322 10.88 14.89 -6.85
N VAL A 323 10.32 13.69 -6.72
CA VAL A 323 9.53 13.32 -5.53
C VAL A 323 10.36 13.42 -4.25
N GLN A 324 11.64 13.02 -4.32
CA GLN A 324 12.56 13.19 -3.21
C GLN A 324 12.75 14.68 -2.88
N ALA A 325 13.00 15.53 -3.88
CA ALA A 325 13.18 16.97 -3.70
C ALA A 325 11.94 17.64 -3.10
N ASP A 326 10.73 17.27 -3.54
CA ASP A 326 9.47 17.78 -2.99
C ASP A 326 9.36 17.47 -1.49
N CYS A 327 9.67 16.24 -1.08
CA CYS A 327 9.68 15.86 0.33
C CYS A 327 10.77 16.59 1.13
N GLN A 328 11.95 16.81 0.54
CA GLN A 328 13.03 17.58 1.17
C GLN A 328 12.64 19.04 1.39
N MET A 329 11.95 19.64 0.42
CA MET A 329 11.47 21.01 0.50
C MET A 329 10.45 21.14 1.65
N LEU A 330 9.45 20.27 1.72
CA LEU A 330 8.43 20.30 2.79
C LEU A 330 9.08 20.16 4.17
N ARG A 331 10.04 19.24 4.32
CA ARG A 331 10.85 19.14 5.54
C ARG A 331 11.64 20.44 5.81
N GLY A 332 12.25 21.02 4.78
CA GLY A 332 13.02 22.26 4.84
C GLY A 332 12.20 23.47 5.28
N TRP A 333 10.90 23.51 4.95
CA TRP A 333 9.94 24.48 5.47
C TRP A 333 9.59 24.29 6.94
N GLY A 334 10.02 23.18 7.56
CA GLY A 334 9.82 22.91 8.98
C GLY A 334 8.63 22.01 9.32
N TYR A 335 8.08 21.29 8.33
CA TYR A 335 7.03 20.29 8.55
C TYR A 335 7.61 18.98 9.10
N ASP A 336 7.08 18.54 10.24
CA ASP A 336 7.54 17.35 10.97
C ASP A 336 6.81 16.07 10.55
N LEU A 337 5.71 16.20 9.81
CA LEU A 337 4.93 15.10 9.26
C LEU A 337 4.58 15.38 7.80
N ILE A 338 4.81 14.39 6.94
CA ILE A 338 4.50 14.42 5.51
C ILE A 338 3.47 13.32 5.23
N LYS A 339 2.26 13.74 4.83
CA LYS A 339 1.18 12.85 4.40
C LYS A 339 1.22 12.73 2.88
N HIS A 340 1.63 11.59 2.36
CA HIS A 340 1.59 11.36 0.92
C HIS A 340 0.39 10.48 0.54
N ASP A 341 -0.23 10.82 -0.57
CA ASP A 341 -1.52 10.28 -0.94
C ASP A 341 -1.56 9.93 -2.43
N TRP A 342 -2.68 9.35 -2.88
CA TRP A 342 -3.00 9.00 -4.26
C TRP A 342 -2.07 8.02 -4.97
N THR A 343 -0.98 7.56 -4.36
CA THR A 343 0.02 6.73 -5.03
C THR A 343 -0.58 5.46 -5.65
N ALA A 344 -1.47 4.77 -4.93
CA ALA A 344 -2.11 3.57 -5.46
C ALA A 344 -3.08 3.90 -6.60
N CYS A 345 -3.94 4.91 -6.44
CA CYS A 345 -4.91 5.33 -7.45
C CYS A 345 -4.21 5.87 -8.71
N ASP A 346 -3.16 6.66 -8.53
CA ASP A 346 -2.35 7.25 -9.60
C ASP A 346 -1.67 6.17 -10.43
N ILE A 347 -1.08 5.16 -9.79
CA ILE A 347 -0.41 4.06 -10.49
C ILE A 347 -1.41 3.14 -11.17
N PHE A 348 -2.44 2.71 -10.43
CA PHE A 348 -3.33 1.65 -10.91
C PHE A 348 -4.53 2.16 -11.70
N GLY A 349 -4.85 3.45 -11.60
CA GLY A 349 -6.01 4.03 -12.27
C GLY A 349 -7.35 3.68 -11.61
N ARG A 350 -7.31 3.14 -10.38
CA ARG A 350 -8.44 2.55 -9.66
C ARG A 350 -8.26 2.73 -8.15
N TRP A 351 -9.37 2.83 -7.43
CA TRP A 351 -9.39 2.69 -5.97
C TRP A 351 -9.28 1.22 -5.56
N GLY A 352 -8.76 0.94 -4.35
CA GLY A 352 -8.56 -0.43 -3.87
C GLY A 352 -9.80 -1.33 -3.99
N PHE A 353 -10.99 -0.82 -3.67
CA PHE A 353 -12.25 -1.56 -3.79
C PHE A 353 -12.64 -1.94 -5.22
N GLN A 354 -12.01 -1.34 -6.24
CA GLN A 354 -12.22 -1.63 -7.66
C GLN A 354 -11.17 -2.58 -8.24
N MET A 355 -10.11 -2.90 -7.49
CA MET A 355 -8.97 -3.67 -8.00
C MET A 355 -9.27 -5.16 -8.09
N GLY A 356 -9.80 -5.79 -7.03
CA GLY A 356 -9.95 -7.25 -6.97
C GLY A 356 -8.65 -7.95 -7.37
N ALA A 357 -8.71 -8.96 -8.24
CA ALA A 357 -7.52 -9.60 -8.80
C ALA A 357 -6.88 -8.81 -9.96
N THR A 358 -7.53 -7.76 -10.47
CA THR A 358 -7.10 -7.01 -11.65
C THR A 358 -6.84 -5.56 -11.27
N LEU A 359 -5.65 -5.31 -10.70
CA LEU A 359 -5.33 -4.02 -10.10
C LEU A 359 -5.42 -2.83 -11.07
N THR A 360 -5.11 -3.03 -12.36
CA THR A 360 -5.16 -2.00 -13.40
C THR A 360 -5.59 -2.61 -14.74
N ASN A 361 -5.92 -1.77 -15.71
CA ASN A 361 -6.22 -2.18 -17.10
C ASN A 361 -5.02 -2.90 -17.73
N SER A 362 -5.28 -3.85 -18.63
CA SER A 362 -4.22 -4.48 -19.41
C SER A 362 -3.72 -3.58 -20.53
N GLY A 363 -2.55 -3.88 -21.09
CA GLY A 363 -2.07 -3.26 -22.34
C GLY A 363 -1.27 -1.97 -22.17
N TRP A 364 -0.89 -1.60 -20.95
CA TRP A 364 0.01 -0.49 -20.68
C TRP A 364 1.19 -0.94 -19.80
N HIS A 365 2.28 -0.19 -19.84
CA HIS A 365 3.49 -0.46 -19.05
C HIS A 365 4.14 0.85 -18.58
N PHE A 366 4.98 0.75 -17.56
CA PHE A 366 5.91 1.82 -17.18
C PHE A 366 7.04 1.94 -18.21
N ALA A 367 7.75 3.07 -18.22
CA ALA A 367 8.90 3.29 -19.08
C ALA A 367 9.99 2.24 -18.88
N ASP A 368 10.37 1.94 -17.63
CA ASP A 368 11.25 0.82 -17.32
C ASP A 368 10.44 -0.48 -17.17
N ARG A 369 10.49 -1.31 -18.22
CA ARG A 369 9.78 -2.59 -18.31
C ARG A 369 10.48 -3.75 -17.60
N SER A 370 11.70 -3.53 -17.11
CA SER A 370 12.52 -4.58 -16.48
C SER A 370 12.16 -4.86 -15.03
N ARG A 371 11.44 -3.93 -14.40
CA ARG A 371 10.97 -4.01 -13.02
C ARG A 371 9.50 -4.36 -12.95
N THR A 372 9.10 -5.05 -11.89
CA THR A 372 7.68 -5.24 -11.58
C THR A 372 7.07 -3.93 -11.06
N THR A 373 5.74 -3.84 -11.05
CA THR A 373 5.03 -2.74 -10.38
C THR A 373 5.38 -2.64 -8.89
N GLY A 374 5.59 -3.79 -8.22
CA GLY A 374 6.01 -3.83 -6.82
C GLY A 374 7.39 -3.20 -6.58
N GLU A 375 8.37 -3.50 -7.44
CA GLU A 375 9.71 -2.90 -7.38
C GLU A 375 9.68 -1.38 -7.61
N ILE A 376 8.84 -0.92 -8.54
CA ILE A 376 8.68 0.49 -8.86
C ILE A 376 8.05 1.26 -7.69
N ILE A 377 7.00 0.70 -7.06
CA ILE A 377 6.38 1.29 -5.86
C ILE A 377 7.38 1.37 -4.70
N LEU A 378 8.17 0.30 -4.48
CA LEU A 378 9.20 0.30 -3.43
C LEU A 378 10.28 1.36 -3.68
N ALA A 379 10.69 1.57 -4.93
CA ALA A 379 11.64 2.62 -5.29
C ALA A 379 11.06 4.02 -4.98
N LEU A 380 9.80 4.26 -5.35
CA LEU A 380 9.08 5.48 -5.01
C LEU A 380 9.01 5.71 -3.50
N TYR A 381 8.67 4.68 -2.72
CA TYR A 381 8.57 4.81 -1.27
C TYR A 381 9.91 5.11 -0.62
N ARG A 382 11.01 4.52 -1.12
CA ARG A 382 12.37 4.86 -0.67
C ARG A 382 12.75 6.31 -1.01
N ALA A 383 12.39 6.81 -2.20
CA ALA A 383 12.63 8.19 -2.59
C ALA A 383 11.89 9.19 -1.68
N ILE A 384 10.60 8.94 -1.40
CA ILE A 384 9.80 9.70 -0.43
C ILE A 384 10.48 9.69 0.94
N ARG A 385 10.88 8.51 1.41
CA ARG A 385 11.52 8.35 2.73
C ARG A 385 12.83 9.11 2.83
N GLN A 386 13.67 9.02 1.80
CA GLN A 386 14.94 9.72 1.72
C GLN A 386 14.74 11.23 1.75
N GLY A 387 13.75 11.72 1.02
CA GLY A 387 13.45 13.14 1.00
C GLY A 387 12.89 13.66 2.32
N ALA A 388 12.01 12.89 2.95
CA ALA A 388 11.39 13.24 4.22
C ALA A 388 12.36 13.22 5.43
N GLY A 389 13.53 12.58 5.33
CA GLY A 389 14.51 12.54 6.44
C GLY A 389 13.92 11.98 7.73
N ASP A 390 14.02 12.74 8.83
CA ASP A 390 13.45 12.38 10.14
C ASP A 390 11.96 12.73 10.32
N ALA A 391 11.31 13.39 9.35
CA ALA A 391 9.88 13.68 9.42
C ALA A 391 9.07 12.37 9.46
N VAL A 392 7.95 12.35 10.19
CA VAL A 392 7.02 11.22 10.14
C VAL A 392 6.39 11.16 8.75
N VAL A 393 6.41 10.00 8.10
CA VAL A 393 5.69 9.80 6.84
C VAL A 393 4.44 8.97 7.13
N ILE A 394 3.30 9.48 6.63
CA ILE A 394 2.03 8.75 6.63
C ILE A 394 1.53 8.55 5.21
N GLY A 395 1.32 7.29 4.83
CA GLY A 395 0.67 6.93 3.57
C GLY A 395 -0.85 6.99 3.69
N CYS A 396 -1.54 7.47 2.65
CA CYS A 396 -2.99 7.67 2.69
C CYS A 396 -3.77 6.79 1.69
N ASN A 397 -3.53 6.94 0.39
CA ASN A 397 -3.90 5.98 -0.67
C ASN A 397 -2.61 5.32 -1.18
N THR A 398 -2.13 4.34 -0.42
CA THR A 398 -0.79 3.75 -0.55
C THR A 398 -0.86 2.26 -0.25
N ILE A 399 0.11 1.48 -0.71
CA ILE A 399 0.17 0.04 -0.45
C ILE A 399 0.88 -0.20 0.89
N GLY A 400 0.11 -0.44 1.96
CA GLY A 400 0.60 -0.53 3.34
C GLY A 400 1.61 -1.63 3.58
N HIS A 401 1.40 -2.74 2.90
CA HIS A 401 2.30 -3.87 2.98
C HIS A 401 3.70 -3.58 2.40
N LEU A 402 3.79 -2.68 1.41
CA LEU A 402 5.06 -2.25 0.82
C LEU A 402 5.68 -1.06 1.56
N SER A 403 4.87 -0.26 2.27
CA SER A 403 5.36 0.86 3.07
C SER A 403 5.88 0.45 4.44
N ALA A 404 5.43 -0.70 4.98
CA ALA A 404 5.89 -1.22 6.25
C ALA A 404 7.42 -1.45 6.26
N GLY A 405 8.11 -0.85 7.23
CA GLY A 405 9.58 -0.78 7.30
C GLY A 405 10.20 0.44 6.61
N ILE A 406 9.41 1.18 5.82
CA ILE A 406 9.82 2.42 5.15
C ILE A 406 9.16 3.63 5.82
N PHE A 407 7.85 3.60 6.06
CA PHE A 407 7.08 4.68 6.67
C PHE A 407 6.66 4.34 8.10
N GLU A 408 6.44 5.36 8.90
CA GLU A 408 5.98 5.20 10.29
C GLU A 408 4.50 4.87 10.38
N LEU A 409 3.68 5.38 9.45
CA LEU A 409 2.23 5.33 9.52
C LEU A 409 1.58 5.07 8.17
N GLN A 410 0.36 4.53 8.22
CA GLN A 410 -0.54 4.41 7.09
C GLN A 410 -1.99 4.61 7.54
N ARG A 411 -2.80 5.31 6.73
CA ARG A 411 -4.26 5.30 6.84
C ARG A 411 -4.77 3.90 6.53
N THR A 412 -5.50 3.30 7.47
CA THR A 412 -5.98 1.91 7.38
C THR A 412 -7.38 1.78 6.80
N GLY A 413 -8.18 2.85 6.80
CA GLY A 413 -9.55 2.87 6.26
C GLY A 413 -9.77 4.04 5.29
N ASP A 414 -10.82 3.98 4.48
CA ASP A 414 -11.22 5.10 3.62
C ASP A 414 -11.68 6.35 4.42
N ASP A 415 -11.85 7.48 3.75
CA ASP A 415 -12.18 8.73 4.44
C ASP A 415 -13.43 8.60 5.34
N THR A 416 -13.28 9.00 6.60
CA THR A 416 -14.42 9.31 7.47
C THR A 416 -15.03 10.65 7.06
N SER A 417 -16.16 11.03 7.66
CA SER A 417 -16.86 12.26 7.29
C SER A 417 -17.29 13.04 8.53
N GLY A 418 -16.96 14.34 8.55
CA GLY A 418 -17.53 15.30 9.50
C GLY A 418 -18.97 15.70 9.16
N ARG A 419 -19.53 15.22 8.03
CA ARG A 419 -20.88 15.55 7.56
C ARG A 419 -21.85 14.35 7.58
N GLU A 420 -21.31 13.13 7.48
CA GLU A 420 -22.10 11.90 7.31
C GLU A 420 -21.66 10.81 8.31
N TRP A 421 -22.43 10.64 9.38
CA TRP A 421 -22.13 9.64 10.43
C TRP A 421 -22.01 8.21 9.89
N GLU A 422 -22.89 7.81 8.98
CA GLU A 422 -22.90 6.45 8.41
C GLU A 422 -21.59 6.12 7.69
N ARG A 423 -20.98 7.10 7.02
CA ARG A 423 -19.66 6.95 6.39
C ARG A 423 -18.58 6.77 7.46
N THR A 424 -18.60 7.56 8.53
CA THR A 424 -17.67 7.42 9.66
C THR A 424 -17.80 6.07 10.34
N ARG A 425 -19.02 5.60 10.61
CA ARG A 425 -19.25 4.26 11.17
C ARG A 425 -18.69 3.17 10.26
N LYS A 426 -19.00 3.23 8.96
CA LYS A 426 -18.58 2.23 7.98
C LYS A 426 -17.06 2.20 7.78
N MET A 427 -16.45 3.34 7.46
CA MET A 427 -15.03 3.41 7.07
C MET A 427 -14.10 3.48 8.28
N GLY A 428 -14.53 4.14 9.36
CA GLY A 428 -13.72 4.34 10.56
C GLY A 428 -13.71 3.15 11.49
N ILE A 429 -14.86 2.57 11.85
CA ILE A 429 -14.90 1.48 12.84
C ILE A 429 -14.40 0.16 12.25
N ASN A 430 -14.81 -0.16 11.02
CA ASN A 430 -14.41 -1.43 10.37
C ASN A 430 -12.90 -1.51 10.13
N THR A 431 -12.18 -0.39 10.07
CA THR A 431 -10.72 -0.43 9.90
C THR A 431 -9.98 -1.07 11.09
N LEU A 432 -10.67 -1.29 12.22
CA LEU A 432 -10.14 -1.96 13.41
C LEU A 432 -10.27 -3.49 13.34
N ALA A 433 -10.90 -4.03 12.29
CA ALA A 433 -11.20 -5.45 12.12
C ALA A 433 -9.95 -6.32 11.92
#